data_AF-A0A2E0KTS4-F1
#
_entry.id   AF-A0A2E0KTS4-F1
#
_cell.length_a   1.000
_cell.length_b   1.000
_cell.length_c   1.000
_cell.angle_alpha   90.00
_cell.angle_beta   90.00
_cell.angle_gamma   90.00
#
_symmetry.space_group_name_H-M   'P 1'
#
loop_
_entity.id
_entity.type
_entity.pdbx_description
1 polymer ?
#
loop_
_entity_poly.entity_id
_entity_poly.type
_entity_poly.pdbx_seq_one_letter_code
_entity_poly.pdbx_strand_id
1 'polypeptide(L)'
;MSIAGLVTFLILIALTSLFIAMPLLRKGSADTGDTLHIQMQKERLLVYYERVLTNVRDLDEDHATGKMPDADYAAEREDWMLRGVQVLRTLDALEDHSVIPDAMQTDEASVDEAIDDAIEAAIAARRKAAKSAQ
;
A
#
# COMPACT_ATOMS: atom_id res chain seq x y z
N MET A 1 29.40 -17.79 43.27
CA MET A 1 29.18 -17.24 41.91
C MET A 1 29.96 -15.94 41.80
N SER A 2 30.82 -15.79 40.79
CA SER A 2 31.64 -14.58 40.64
C SER A 2 30.77 -13.37 40.30
N ILE A 3 30.92 -12.27 41.04
CA ILE A 3 30.22 -10.99 40.79
C ILE A 3 30.42 -10.54 39.35
N ALA A 4 31.63 -10.75 38.80
CA ALA A 4 31.93 -10.44 37.40
C ALA A 4 31.03 -11.24 36.43
N GLY A 5 30.80 -12.52 36.69
CA GLY A 5 29.90 -13.34 35.86
C GLY A 5 28.44 -12.90 35.93
N LEU A 6 28.00 -12.43 37.10
CA LEU A 6 26.64 -11.93 37.29
C LEU A 6 26.40 -10.61 36.52
N VAL A 7 27.39 -9.70 36.53
CA VAL A 7 27.31 -8.45 35.78
C VAL A 7 27.30 -8.72 34.27
N THR A 8 28.17 -9.60 33.77
CA THR A 8 28.22 -9.96 32.34
C THR A 8 26.89 -10.57 31.88
N PHE A 9 26.29 -11.44 32.68
CA PHE A 9 25.00 -12.06 32.37
C PHE A 9 23.86 -11.03 32.27
N LEU A 10 23.81 -10.08 33.20
CA LEU A 10 22.80 -9.02 33.19
C LEU A 10 22.92 -8.10 31.97
N ILE A 11 24.15 -7.75 31.56
CA ILE A 11 24.38 -6.93 30.36
C ILE A 11 23.89 -7.67 29.11
N LEU A 12 24.17 -8.97 29.01
CA LEU A 12 23.79 -9.79 27.87
C LEU A 12 22.26 -9.93 27.78
N ILE A 13 21.58 -10.15 28.91
CA ILE A 13 20.11 -10.13 28.97
C ILE A 13 19.55 -8.77 28.58
N ALA A 14 20.12 -7.66 29.08
CA ALA A 14 19.63 -6.33 28.79
C ALA A 14 19.75 -6.00 27.30
N LEU A 15 20.88 -6.32 26.67
CA LEU A 15 21.08 -6.13 25.23
C LEU A 15 20.14 -7.01 24.39
N THR A 16 19.97 -8.27 24.78
CA THR A 16 19.07 -9.20 24.07
C THR A 16 17.62 -8.75 24.20
N SER A 17 17.21 -8.34 25.39
CA SER A 17 15.86 -7.82 25.66
C SER A 17 15.62 -6.52 24.90
N LEU A 18 16.61 -5.63 24.85
CA LEU A 18 16.53 -4.39 24.09
C LEU A 18 16.44 -4.68 22.59
N PHE A 19 17.23 -5.61 22.06
CA PHE A 19 17.18 -6.03 20.66
C PHE A 19 15.80 -6.59 20.26
N ILE A 20 15.20 -7.41 21.13
CA ILE A 20 13.85 -7.97 20.93
C ILE A 20 12.76 -6.91 21.11
N ALA A 21 12.94 -5.96 22.03
CA ALA A 21 11.99 -4.90 22.30
C ALA A 21 12.08 -3.75 21.27
N MET A 22 13.23 -3.54 20.63
CA MET A 22 13.47 -2.52 19.62
C MET A 22 12.41 -2.47 18.51
N PRO A 23 11.99 -3.60 17.88
CA PRO A 23 10.91 -3.57 16.88
C PRO A 23 9.54 -3.22 17.48
N LEU A 24 9.30 -3.51 18.76
CA LEU A 24 8.04 -3.17 19.45
C LEU A 24 7.95 -1.68 19.83
N LEU A 25 9.10 -1.06 20.14
CA LEU A 25 9.20 0.37 20.46
C LEU A 25 9.36 1.25 19.21
N ARG A 26 9.78 0.68 18.07
CA ARG A 26 9.65 1.29 16.74
C ARG A 26 8.18 1.33 16.34
N LYS A 27 7.43 2.23 16.99
CA LYS A 27 6.09 2.64 16.56
C LYS A 27 6.21 3.61 15.37
N GLY A 28 6.72 3.07 14.27
CA GLY A 28 6.66 3.63 12.91
C GLY A 28 6.55 2.40 12.01
N SER A 29 5.50 2.18 11.25
CA SER A 29 4.57 3.12 10.62
C SER A 29 3.16 2.51 10.59
N ALA A 30 2.15 3.31 10.32
CA ALA A 30 0.77 2.89 10.08
C ALA A 30 0.58 2.00 8.82
N ASP A 31 1.61 1.26 8.42
CA ASP A 31 1.80 0.68 7.09
C ASP A 31 1.41 -0.81 7.03
N THR A 32 1.51 -1.57 8.13
CA THR A 32 1.08 -2.98 8.15
C THR A 32 -0.45 -3.13 8.01
N GLY A 33 -1.21 -2.14 8.50
CA GLY A 33 -2.66 -2.11 8.32
C GLY A 33 -3.03 -1.76 6.87
N ASP A 34 -2.37 -0.76 6.29
CA ASP A 34 -2.69 -0.26 4.95
C ASP A 34 -2.30 -1.27 3.86
N THR A 35 -1.12 -1.89 3.98
CA THR A 35 -0.68 -2.98 3.10
C THR A 35 -1.60 -4.20 3.14
N LEU A 36 -2.09 -4.59 4.33
CA LEU A 36 -3.08 -5.67 4.45
C LEU A 36 -4.41 -5.29 3.80
N HIS A 37 -4.87 -4.04 4.01
CA HIS A 37 -6.09 -3.54 3.37
C HIS A 37 -6.00 -3.50 1.85
N ILE A 38 -4.87 -3.04 1.29
CA ILE A 38 -4.61 -3.03 -0.15
C ILE A 38 -4.61 -4.47 -0.71
N GLN A 39 -3.97 -5.41 -0.03
CA GLN A 39 -3.98 -6.82 -0.46
C GLN A 39 -5.40 -7.43 -0.45
N MET A 40 -6.18 -7.19 0.60
CA MET A 40 -7.57 -7.66 0.66
C MET A 40 -8.46 -7.03 -0.43
N GLN A 41 -8.21 -5.76 -0.78
CA GLN A 41 -8.90 -5.09 -1.89
C GLN A 41 -8.52 -5.71 -3.23
N LYS A 42 -7.22 -5.93 -3.48
CA LYS A 42 -6.72 -6.62 -4.69
C LYS A 42 -7.35 -7.99 -4.85
N GLU A 43 -7.36 -8.82 -3.80
CA GLU A 43 -7.95 -10.16 -3.83
C GLU A 43 -9.45 -10.11 -4.18
N ARG A 44 -10.20 -9.17 -3.59
CA ARG A 44 -11.62 -8.97 -3.90
C ARG A 44 -11.84 -8.60 -5.37
N LEU A 45 -11.00 -7.73 -5.93
CA LEU A 45 -11.08 -7.36 -7.35
C LEU A 45 -10.77 -8.54 -8.26
N LEU A 46 -9.79 -9.38 -7.92
CA LEU A 46 -9.46 -10.59 -8.68
C LEU A 46 -10.62 -11.60 -8.70
N VAL A 47 -11.28 -11.83 -7.56
CA VAL A 47 -12.48 -12.68 -7.49
C VAL A 47 -13.61 -12.11 -8.35
N TYR A 48 -13.79 -10.79 -8.34
CA TYR A 48 -14.79 -10.15 -9.20
C TYR A 48 -14.43 -10.28 -10.69
N TYR A 49 -13.15 -10.14 -11.05
CA TYR A 49 -12.66 -10.34 -12.41
C TYR A 49 -12.91 -11.78 -12.90
N GLU A 50 -12.63 -12.78 -12.08
CA GLU A 50 -12.94 -14.18 -12.39
C GLU A 50 -14.44 -14.37 -12.66
N ARG A 51 -15.29 -13.76 -11.84
CA ARG A 51 -16.74 -13.77 -12.06
C ARG A 51 -17.12 -13.13 -13.40
N VAL A 52 -16.52 -11.99 -13.77
CA VAL A 52 -16.77 -11.36 -15.08
C VAL A 52 -16.42 -12.33 -16.20
N LEU A 53 -15.27 -13.00 -16.13
CA LEU A 53 -14.86 -13.99 -17.14
C LEU A 53 -15.83 -15.16 -17.25
N THR A 54 -16.30 -15.69 -16.12
CA THR A 54 -17.31 -16.76 -16.12
C THR A 54 -18.60 -16.28 -16.80
N ASN A 55 -19.11 -15.09 -16.48
CA ASN A 55 -20.34 -14.60 -17.10
C ASN A 55 -20.20 -14.36 -18.60
N VAL A 56 -19.07 -13.81 -19.06
CA VAL A 56 -18.81 -13.64 -20.51
C VAL A 56 -18.76 -15.00 -21.21
N ARG A 57 -18.11 -16.00 -20.59
CA ARG A 57 -18.07 -17.36 -21.13
C ARG A 57 -19.45 -17.99 -21.20
N ASP A 58 -20.23 -17.89 -20.14
CA ASP A 58 -21.59 -18.45 -20.08
C ASP A 58 -22.49 -17.79 -21.14
N LEU A 59 -22.35 -16.47 -21.35
CA LEU A 59 -23.02 -15.73 -22.43
C LEU A 59 -22.62 -16.25 -23.82
N ASP A 60 -21.32 -16.45 -24.06
CA ASP A 60 -20.81 -17.00 -25.31
C ASP A 60 -21.34 -18.43 -25.54
N GLU A 61 -21.46 -19.24 -24.50
CA GLU A 61 -22.03 -20.60 -24.57
C GLU A 61 -23.56 -20.59 -24.85
N ASP A 62 -24.31 -19.70 -24.21
CA ASP A 62 -25.75 -19.55 -24.44
C ASP A 62 -26.08 -19.00 -25.83
N HIS A 63 -25.26 -18.08 -26.34
CA HIS A 63 -25.34 -17.60 -27.73
C HIS A 63 -25.00 -18.71 -28.72
N ALA A 64 -23.91 -19.44 -28.51
CA ALA A 64 -23.49 -20.54 -29.38
C ALA A 64 -24.52 -21.69 -29.44
N THR A 65 -25.27 -21.90 -28.36
CA THR A 65 -26.36 -22.89 -28.31
C THR A 65 -27.69 -22.36 -28.85
N GLY A 66 -27.75 -21.09 -29.29
CA GLY A 66 -28.93 -20.46 -29.86
C GLY A 66 -30.04 -20.15 -28.85
N LYS A 67 -29.72 -20.15 -27.55
CA LYS A 67 -30.67 -19.80 -26.48
C LYS A 67 -30.91 -18.30 -26.37
N MET A 68 -30.02 -17.50 -26.96
CA MET A 68 -30.01 -16.04 -26.84
C MET A 68 -30.02 -15.36 -28.22
N PRO A 69 -30.88 -14.35 -28.45
CA PRO A 69 -30.84 -13.53 -29.65
C PRO A 69 -29.56 -12.69 -29.75
N ASP A 70 -29.07 -12.44 -30.97
CA ASP A 70 -27.84 -11.67 -31.24
C ASP A 70 -27.83 -10.27 -30.60
N ALA A 71 -28.98 -9.58 -30.62
CA ALA A 71 -29.09 -8.23 -30.09
C ALA A 71 -28.93 -8.20 -28.56
N ASP A 72 -29.52 -9.17 -27.87
CA ASP A 72 -29.44 -9.27 -26.41
C ASP A 72 -28.04 -9.72 -25.98
N TYR A 73 -27.46 -10.69 -26.71
CA TYR A 73 -26.08 -11.14 -26.49
C TYR A 73 -25.07 -9.99 -26.62
N ALA A 74 -25.16 -9.20 -27.69
CA ALA A 74 -24.23 -8.10 -27.92
C ALA A 74 -24.30 -7.05 -26.80
N ALA A 75 -25.51 -6.70 -26.37
CA ALA A 75 -25.73 -5.74 -25.30
C ALA A 75 -25.21 -6.24 -23.95
N GLU A 76 -25.52 -7.47 -23.56
CA GLU A 76 -25.07 -8.04 -22.28
C GLU A 76 -23.55 -8.27 -22.27
N ARG A 77 -22.98 -8.72 -23.39
CA ARG A 77 -21.54 -8.91 -23.50
C ARG A 77 -20.77 -7.59 -23.42
N GLU A 78 -21.30 -6.51 -23.99
CA GLU A 78 -20.70 -5.18 -23.86
C GLU A 78 -20.70 -4.71 -22.40
N ASP A 79 -21.80 -4.90 -21.67
CA ASP A 79 -21.88 -4.51 -20.26
C ASP A 79 -20.86 -5.29 -19.40
N TRP A 80 -20.74 -6.60 -19.58
CA TRP A 80 -19.75 -7.40 -18.87
C TRP A 80 -18.31 -7.05 -19.25
N MET A 81 -18.05 -6.77 -20.53
CA MET A 81 -16.74 -6.29 -20.98
C MET A 81 -16.36 -4.96 -20.33
N LEU A 82 -17.30 -4.02 -20.25
CA LEU A 82 -17.09 -2.73 -19.61
C LEU A 82 -16.79 -2.87 -18.12
N ARG A 83 -17.50 -3.77 -17.43
CA ARG A 83 -17.20 -4.15 -16.03
C ARG A 83 -15.80 -4.74 -15.89
N GLY A 84 -15.39 -5.63 -16.81
CA GLY A 84 -14.05 -6.21 -16.82
C GLY A 84 -12.95 -5.14 -16.98
N VAL A 85 -13.13 -4.21 -17.92
CA VAL A 85 -12.20 -3.08 -18.12
C VAL A 85 -12.11 -2.21 -16.88
N GLN A 86 -13.25 -1.92 -16.22
CA GLN A 86 -13.26 -1.13 -15.00
C GLN A 86 -12.46 -1.81 -13.87
N VAL A 87 -12.61 -3.12 -13.71
CA VAL A 87 -11.88 -3.90 -12.69
C VAL A 87 -10.38 -3.88 -12.96
N LEU A 88 -9.96 -4.06 -14.21
CA LEU A 88 -8.55 -4.00 -14.58
C LEU A 88 -7.95 -2.61 -14.33
N ARG A 89 -8.66 -1.53 -14.67
CA ARG A 89 -8.21 -0.16 -14.35
C ARG A 89 -8.05 0.07 -12.85
N THR A 90 -8.96 -0.48 -12.05
CA THR A 90 -8.85 -0.35 -10.59
C THR A 90 -7.71 -1.18 -10.01
N LEU A 91 -7.41 -2.35 -10.60
CA LEU A 91 -6.23 -3.15 -10.22
C LEU A 91 -4.93 -2.41 -10.57
N ASP A 92 -4.84 -1.83 -11.75
CA ASP A 92 -3.70 -1.02 -12.21
C ASP A 92 -3.45 0.17 -11.27
N ALA A 93 -4.51 0.91 -10.92
CA ALA A 93 -4.42 1.99 -9.95
C ALA A 93 -3.97 1.53 -8.55
N LEU A 94 -4.43 0.36 -8.09
CA LEU A 94 -3.99 -0.23 -6.81
C LEU A 94 -2.51 -0.64 -6.84
N GLU A 95 -2.00 -1.12 -7.98
CA GLU A 95 -0.59 -1.45 -8.15
C GLU A 95 0.27 -0.18 -8.19
N ASP A 96 -0.12 0.86 -8.93
CA ASP A 96 0.60 2.14 -8.97
C ASP A 96 0.73 2.80 -7.58
N HIS A 97 -0.30 2.67 -6.73
CA HIS A 97 -0.23 3.16 -5.34
C HIS A 97 0.58 2.25 -4.41
N SER A 98 0.79 0.98 -4.76
CA SER A 98 1.63 0.04 -4.02
C SER A 98 3.11 0.13 -4.41
N VAL A 99 3.44 0.75 -5.57
CA VAL A 99 4.82 0.98 -6.04
C VAL A 99 5.36 2.32 -5.54
N ILE A 100 4.96 2.78 -4.35
CA ILE A 100 5.85 3.66 -3.58
C ILE A 100 7.02 2.77 -3.17
N PRO A 101 8.19 2.91 -3.81
CA PRO A 101 9.18 1.88 -3.76
C PRO A 101 9.86 1.88 -2.39
N ASP A 102 10.31 0.70 -2.02
CA ASP A 102 11.54 0.38 -1.29
C ASP A 102 12.77 1.15 -1.85
N ALA A 103 12.67 2.48 -1.91
CA ALA A 103 13.64 3.42 -2.42
C ALA A 103 13.87 4.49 -1.35
N MET A 104 14.35 4.05 -0.18
CA MET A 104 15.08 4.91 0.73
C MET A 104 15.95 4.07 1.69
N GLN A 105 16.95 3.39 1.12
CA GLN A 105 18.32 3.47 1.66
C GLN A 105 18.98 4.79 1.21
N THR A 106 18.21 5.86 1.01
CA THR A 106 18.74 7.20 1.10
C THR A 106 19.01 7.36 2.58
N ASP A 107 20.30 7.36 2.93
CA ASP A 107 20.84 7.65 4.25
C ASP A 107 19.83 8.45 5.07
N GLU A 108 19.16 7.82 6.06
CA GLU A 108 18.03 8.43 6.80
C GLU A 108 18.42 9.83 7.31
N ALA A 109 19.72 10.02 7.61
CA ALA A 109 20.32 11.30 7.95
C ALA A 109 20.15 12.39 6.88
N SER A 110 20.31 12.05 5.59
CA SER A 110 20.16 13.00 4.47
C SER A 110 18.71 13.40 4.21
N VAL A 111 17.76 12.54 4.60
CA VAL A 111 16.32 12.78 4.45
C VAL A 111 15.84 13.67 5.59
N ASP A 112 16.26 13.37 6.82
CA ASP A 112 15.98 14.21 7.98
C ASP A 112 16.58 15.62 7.81
N GLU A 113 17.80 15.74 7.29
CA GLU A 113 18.44 17.02 6.99
C GLU A 113 17.65 17.81 5.92
N ALA A 114 17.20 17.15 4.85
CA ALA A 114 16.38 17.80 3.82
C ALA A 114 15.00 18.26 4.33
N ILE A 115 14.40 17.51 5.27
CA ILE A 115 13.12 17.87 5.91
C ILE A 115 13.31 19.07 6.85
N ASP A 116 14.36 19.07 7.66
CA ASP A 116 14.67 20.18 8.57
C ASP A 116 14.94 21.49 7.81
N ASP A 117 15.69 21.42 6.71
CA ASP A 117 15.95 22.56 5.82
C ASP A 117 14.66 23.13 5.21
N ALA A 118 13.75 22.25 4.77
CA ALA A 118 12.47 22.65 4.20
C ALA A 118 11.57 23.34 5.25
N ILE A 119 11.57 22.85 6.49
CA ILE A 119 10.83 23.43 7.61
C ILE A 119 11.40 24.80 7.98
N GLU A 120 12.74 24.94 8.07
CA GLU A 120 13.37 26.22 8.40
C GLU A 120 13.09 27.28 7.33
N ALA A 121 13.14 26.91 6.04
CA ALA A 121 12.79 27.78 4.93
C ALA A 121 11.32 28.27 5.01
N ALA A 122 10.38 27.37 5.31
CA ALA A 122 8.97 27.70 5.46
C ALA A 122 8.72 28.64 6.65
N ILE A 123 9.39 28.42 7.77
CA ILE A 123 9.30 29.29 8.96
C ILE A 123 9.90 30.68 8.66
N ALA A 124 11.03 30.74 7.96
CA ALA A 124 11.67 32.00 7.58
C ALA A 124 10.77 32.82 6.64
N ALA A 125 10.14 32.17 5.66
CA ALA A 125 9.17 32.80 4.77
C ALA A 125 7.97 33.36 5.55
N ARG A 126 7.43 32.58 6.50
CA ARG A 126 6.31 33.01 7.36
C ARG A 126 6.69 34.19 8.27
N ARG A 127 7.90 34.20 8.84
CA ARG A 127 8.39 35.33 9.65
C ARG A 127 8.59 36.59 8.80
N LYS A 128 9.10 36.47 7.58
CA LYS A 128 9.23 37.62 6.65
C LYS A 128 7.85 38.18 6.28
N ALA A 129 6.88 37.32 5.96
CA ALA A 129 5.51 37.73 5.68
C ALA A 129 4.83 38.40 6.88
N ALA A 130 5.06 37.91 8.10
CA ALA A 130 4.55 38.51 9.33
C ALA A 130 5.21 39.86 9.65
N LYS A 131 6.48 40.06 9.27
CA LYS A 131 7.23 41.30 9.52
C LYS A 131 7.01 42.37 8.43
N SER A 132 6.58 41.99 7.23
CA SER A 132 6.17 42.91 6.16
C SER A 132 4.71 43.40 6.29
N ALA A 133 3.94 42.82 7.21
CA ALA A 133 2.55 43.19 7.48
C ALA A 133 2.41 44.14 8.70
N GLN A 134 3.52 44.68 9.21
CA GLN A 134 3.57 45.65 10.31
C GLN A 134 4.18 46.97 9.84
#